data_AF-A0A955MAC0-F1
#
_entry.id   AF-A0A955MAC0-F1
#
_cell.length_a   1.000
_cell.length_b   1.000
_cell.length_c   1.000
_cell.angle_alpha   90.00
_cell.angle_beta   90.00
_cell.angle_gamma   90.00
#
_symmetry.space_group_name_H-M   'P 1'
#
loop_
_entity.id
_entity.type
_entity.pdbx_description
1 polymer ?
#
loop_
_entity_poly.entity_id
_entity_poly.type
_entity_poly.pdbx_seq_one_letter_code
_entity_poly.pdbx_strand_id
1 'polypeptide(L)'
;GHLEGEAVAVLANGSVVPGLTVSSASITLPNGASRVHIGKGYTSDLETLDAHLSTQEGTTEDRIRSVPSVLLFLRNTRSLQIGPSVDDLVDVAFREGEDYGDPTEMFTGEREVFLEPGDERSSRIFMRNSEPLPITLLAVTKRIEFGEN
;
A
#
# COMPACT_ATOMS: atom_id res chain seq x y z
N GLY A 1 0.37 21.50 -24.14
CA GLY A 1 -0.84 21.47 -23.27
C GLY A 1 -0.42 21.45 -21.81
N HIS A 2 -1.36 21.49 -20.86
CA HIS A 2 -1.04 21.59 -19.41
C HIS A 2 -0.23 20.41 -18.86
N LEU A 3 -0.34 19.22 -19.46
CA LEU A 3 0.37 18.02 -19.02
C LEU A 3 1.55 17.64 -19.93
N GLU A 4 1.97 18.50 -20.86
CA GLU A 4 3.05 18.19 -21.82
C GLU A 4 4.38 17.92 -21.10
N GLY A 5 5.05 16.80 -21.42
CA GLY A 5 6.31 16.39 -20.79
C GLY A 5 6.16 15.78 -19.39
N GLU A 6 4.93 15.69 -18.87
CA GLU A 6 4.66 15.20 -17.53
C GLU A 6 4.37 13.70 -17.52
N ALA A 7 4.89 13.01 -16.50
CA ALA A 7 4.45 11.66 -16.16
C ALA A 7 3.00 11.71 -15.67
N VAL A 8 2.18 10.78 -16.16
CA VAL A 8 0.75 10.68 -15.84
C VAL A 8 0.40 9.32 -15.26
N ALA A 9 -0.53 9.32 -14.32
CA ALA A 9 -1.19 8.10 -13.88
C ALA A 9 -2.35 7.80 -14.83
N VAL A 10 -2.42 6.56 -15.30
CA VAL A 10 -3.41 6.12 -16.29
C VAL A 10 -4.12 4.89 -15.79
N LEU A 11 -5.45 4.95 -15.80
CA LEU A 11 -6.34 3.83 -15.50
C LEU A 11 -7.18 3.53 -16.74
N ALA A 12 -6.93 2.39 -17.38
CA ALA A 12 -7.60 1.95 -18.61
C ALA A 12 -8.45 0.71 -18.31
N ASN A 13 -9.78 0.81 -18.48
CA ASN A 13 -10.74 -0.25 -18.15
C ASN A 13 -10.57 -0.85 -16.75
N GLY A 14 -10.12 -0.05 -15.78
CA GLY A 14 -9.87 -0.51 -14.41
C GLY A 14 -8.50 -1.12 -14.18
N SER A 15 -7.61 -1.14 -15.17
CA SER A 15 -6.22 -1.58 -15.02
C SER A 15 -5.25 -0.41 -15.08
N VAL A 16 -4.25 -0.42 -14.21
CA VAL A 16 -3.20 0.61 -14.17
C VAL A 16 -2.28 0.42 -15.38
N VAL A 17 -1.97 1.51 -16.08
CA VAL A 17 -1.00 1.53 -17.18
C VAL A 17 0.19 2.40 -16.75
N PRO A 18 1.30 1.80 -16.31
CA PRO A 18 2.43 2.54 -15.77
C PRO A 18 3.30 3.18 -16.86
N GLY A 19 4.11 4.17 -16.46
CA GLY A 19 5.24 4.66 -17.26
C GLY A 19 4.88 5.53 -18.46
N LEU A 20 3.69 6.12 -18.52
CA LEU A 20 3.27 6.98 -19.62
C LEU A 20 3.61 8.46 -19.33
N THR A 21 4.18 9.12 -20.35
CA THR A 21 4.48 10.55 -20.35
C THR A 21 3.76 11.19 -21.53
N VAL A 22 3.16 12.36 -21.33
CA VAL A 22 2.48 13.08 -22.42
C VAL A 22 3.52 13.66 -23.37
N SER A 23 3.39 13.34 -24.65
CA SER A 23 4.22 13.87 -25.73
C SER A 23 3.34 14.28 -26.90
N SER A 24 3.60 15.47 -27.45
CA SER A 24 2.85 16.05 -28.55
C SER A 24 1.35 16.09 -28.26
N ALA A 25 0.98 16.49 -27.04
CA ALA A 25 -0.38 16.51 -26.52
C ALA A 25 -1.13 15.17 -26.56
N SER A 26 -0.39 14.04 -26.54
CA SER A 26 -0.96 12.70 -26.62
C SER A 26 -0.22 11.68 -25.75
N ILE A 27 -0.86 10.54 -25.52
CA ILE A 27 -0.23 9.32 -24.97
C ILE A 27 -0.63 8.14 -25.85
N THR A 28 0.21 7.10 -25.89
CA THR A 28 -0.10 5.84 -26.57
C THR A 28 -0.33 4.76 -25.54
N LEU A 29 -1.53 4.16 -25.55
CA LEU A 29 -1.83 3.00 -24.72
C LEU A 29 -1.30 1.74 -25.41
N PRO A 30 -0.72 0.77 -24.64
CA PRO A 30 -0.22 -0.48 -25.21
C PRO A 30 -1.36 -1.37 -25.75
N ASN A 31 -2.54 -1.28 -25.15
CA ASN A 31 -3.74 -2.03 -25.53
C ASN A 31 -4.91 -1.05 -25.73
N GLY A 32 -5.84 -1.42 -26.62
CA GLY A 32 -7.08 -0.67 -26.80
C GLY A 32 -7.94 -0.69 -25.54
N ALA A 33 -8.53 0.46 -25.20
CA ALA A 33 -9.41 0.61 -24.03
C ALA A 33 -10.64 1.45 -24.39
N SER A 34 -11.77 1.19 -23.73
CA SER A 34 -13.03 1.89 -23.97
C SER A 34 -13.27 3.02 -22.96
N ARG A 35 -12.78 2.87 -21.73
CA ARG A 35 -12.81 3.91 -20.69
C ARG A 35 -11.42 4.15 -20.13
N VAL A 36 -10.96 5.39 -20.20
CA VAL A 36 -9.61 5.79 -19.76
C VAL A 36 -9.71 7.02 -18.87
N HIS A 37 -9.09 6.95 -17.70
CA HIS A 37 -8.87 8.09 -16.82
C HIS A 37 -7.38 8.42 -16.82
N ILE A 38 -7.04 9.69 -17.05
CA ILE A 38 -5.66 10.18 -17.14
C ILE A 38 -5.55 11.42 -16.26
N GLY A 39 -4.49 11.49 -15.46
CA GLY A 39 -4.22 12.68 -14.66
C GLY A 39 -2.83 12.64 -14.04
N LYS A 40 -2.54 13.64 -13.20
CA LYS A 40 -1.38 13.61 -12.33
C LYS A 40 -1.58 12.54 -11.27
N GLY A 41 -0.60 11.65 -11.15
CA GLY A 41 -0.55 10.73 -10.02
C GLY A 41 -0.31 11.47 -8.71
N TYR A 42 -0.65 10.83 -7.61
CA TYR A 42 -0.29 11.26 -6.27
C TYR A 42 0.09 10.04 -5.45
N THR A 43 0.92 10.25 -4.44
CA THR A 43 1.30 9.22 -3.49
C THR A 43 0.62 9.52 -2.17
N SER A 44 -0.12 8.56 -1.66
CA SER A 44 -0.72 8.60 -0.32
C SER A 44 0.14 7.81 0.63
N ASP A 45 0.66 8.50 1.64
CA ASP A 45 1.45 7.89 2.71
C ASP A 45 0.70 7.94 4.03
N LEU A 46 0.82 6.87 4.81
CA LEU A 46 0.28 6.75 6.15
C LEU A 46 1.30 6.02 7.03
N GLU A 47 1.68 6.64 8.14
CA GLU A 47 2.50 6.01 9.16
C GLU A 47 1.69 5.89 10.45
N THR A 48 1.64 4.68 11.03
CA THR A 48 1.00 4.48 12.32
C THR A 48 1.86 5.03 13.45
N LEU A 49 1.20 5.45 14.53
CA LEU A 49 1.91 5.81 15.76
C LEU A 49 2.58 4.59 16.38
N ASP A 50 3.65 4.83 17.13
CA ASP A 50 4.28 3.80 17.93
C ASP A 50 3.33 3.37 19.06
N ALA A 51 3.37 2.09 19.41
CA ALA A 51 2.51 1.52 20.44
C ALA A 51 3.16 1.65 21.81
N HIS A 52 2.58 2.50 22.66
CA HIS A 52 2.95 2.60 24.07
C HIS A 52 2.13 1.59 24.88
N LEU A 53 2.70 0.40 25.11
CA LEU A 53 2.06 -0.67 25.86
C LEU A 53 2.52 -0.69 27.33
N SER A 54 1.58 -0.57 28.26
CA SER A 54 1.84 -0.80 29.69
C SER A 54 1.65 -2.29 29.99
N THR A 55 2.69 -2.96 30.51
CA THR A 55 2.62 -4.37 30.91
C THR A 55 2.60 -4.49 32.44
N GLN A 56 2.22 -5.66 32.98
CA GLN A 56 2.33 -5.93 34.42
C GLN A 56 3.77 -5.79 34.95
N GLU A 57 4.78 -5.94 34.10
CA GLU A 57 6.20 -5.80 34.43
C GLU A 57 6.73 -4.35 34.35
N GLY A 58 5.89 -3.37 33.95
CA GLY A 58 6.26 -1.96 33.83
C GLY A 58 6.11 -1.39 32.40
N THR A 59 6.72 -0.22 32.18
CA THR A 59 6.77 0.46 30.88
C THR A 59 7.70 -0.29 29.93
N THR A 60 7.19 -0.65 28.76
CA THR A 60 7.95 -1.43 27.77
C THR A 60 8.87 -0.58 26.89
N GLU A 61 8.98 0.73 27.15
CA GLU A 61 9.65 1.72 26.27
C GLU A 61 11.12 1.39 25.97
N ASP A 62 11.81 0.67 26.86
CA ASP A 62 13.20 0.25 26.66
C ASP A 62 13.37 -1.15 26.03
N ARG A 63 12.27 -1.90 25.84
CA ARG A 63 12.32 -3.25 25.24
C ARG A 63 12.41 -3.17 23.72
N ILE A 64 13.19 -4.06 23.13
CA ILE A 64 13.18 -4.30 21.68
C ILE A 64 11.79 -4.83 21.30
N ARG A 65 11.20 -4.27 20.25
CA ARG A 65 9.89 -4.66 19.73
C ARG A 65 10.01 -4.99 18.26
N SER A 66 9.22 -5.94 17.81
CA SER A 66 9.03 -6.24 16.41
C SER A 66 7.55 -6.35 16.07
N VAL A 67 7.21 -6.11 14.81
CA VAL A 67 5.85 -6.26 14.27
C VAL A 67 5.86 -7.34 13.20
N PRO A 68 5.79 -8.63 13.58
CA PRO A 68 5.88 -9.74 12.61
C PRO A 68 4.65 -9.85 11.71
N SER A 69 3.50 -9.35 12.13
CA SER A 69 2.30 -9.29 11.28
C SER A 69 1.38 -8.11 11.59
N VAL A 70 0.65 -7.70 10.55
CA VAL A 70 -0.36 -6.65 10.60
C VAL A 70 -1.65 -7.20 9.98
N LEU A 71 -2.76 -7.05 10.70
CA LEU A 71 -4.10 -7.34 10.19
C LEU A 71 -4.77 -6.04 9.74
N LEU A 72 -5.11 -5.97 8.46
CA LEU A 72 -5.73 -4.82 7.81
C LEU A 72 -7.20 -5.08 7.57
N PHE A 73 -8.06 -4.13 7.94
CA PHE A 73 -9.47 -4.14 7.59
C PHE A 73 -9.69 -3.18 6.41
N LEU A 74 -10.04 -3.74 5.26
CA LEU A 74 -10.06 -3.02 3.99
C LEU A 74 -11.45 -3.04 3.36
N ARG A 75 -11.77 -1.98 2.63
CA ARG A 75 -12.97 -1.90 1.79
C ARG A 75 -12.62 -1.35 0.42
N ASN A 76 -13.13 -1.98 -0.63
CA ASN A 76 -12.93 -1.55 -2.02
C ASN A 76 -11.49 -1.11 -2.34
N THR A 77 -10.51 -1.92 -1.97
CA THR A 77 -9.07 -1.61 -2.06
C THR A 77 -8.41 -2.53 -3.07
N ARG A 78 -7.43 -2.03 -3.84
CA ARG A 78 -6.75 -2.84 -4.86
C ARG A 78 -5.24 -2.66 -4.95
N SER A 79 -4.71 -1.62 -4.32
CA SER A 79 -3.27 -1.37 -4.23
C SER A 79 -2.97 -0.94 -2.81
N LEU A 80 -1.85 -1.40 -2.27
CA LEU A 80 -1.32 -1.01 -0.96
C LEU A 80 0.08 -1.61 -0.83
N GLN A 81 1.02 -0.79 -0.41
CA GLN A 81 2.33 -1.22 0.05
C GLN A 81 2.39 -1.03 1.55
N ILE A 82 3.09 -1.91 2.26
CA ILE A 82 3.19 -1.89 3.72
C ILE A 82 4.57 -2.37 4.18
N GLY A 83 5.08 -1.82 5.27
CA GLY A 83 6.33 -2.28 5.86
C GLY A 83 6.78 -1.44 7.06
N PRO A 84 7.97 -1.71 7.62
CA PRO A 84 8.45 -1.03 8.83
C PRO A 84 8.83 0.44 8.58
N SER A 85 9.17 0.83 7.35
CA SER A 85 9.58 2.20 7.02
C SER A 85 9.21 2.58 5.58
N VAL A 86 9.43 3.85 5.21
CA VAL A 86 9.21 4.34 3.84
C VAL A 86 10.12 3.68 2.79
N ASP A 87 11.30 3.20 3.22
CA ASP A 87 12.33 2.60 2.37
C ASP A 87 12.25 1.08 2.34
N ASP A 88 11.41 0.48 3.18
CA ASP A 88 11.22 -0.96 3.32
C ASP A 88 9.73 -1.27 3.28
N LEU A 89 9.22 -1.48 2.06
CA LEU A 89 7.81 -1.72 1.76
C LEU A 89 7.66 -2.96 0.88
N VAL A 90 6.69 -3.79 1.21
CA VAL A 90 6.26 -4.92 0.39
C VAL A 90 4.87 -4.66 -0.19
N ASP A 91 4.63 -5.16 -1.40
CA ASP A 91 3.32 -5.09 -2.04
C ASP A 91 2.35 -6.06 -1.37
N VAL A 92 1.17 -5.57 -0.99
CA VAL A 92 0.08 -6.42 -0.52
C VAL A 92 -0.59 -7.05 -1.74
N ALA A 93 -0.47 -8.36 -1.90
CA ALA A 93 -1.17 -9.07 -2.95
C ALA A 93 -2.69 -9.01 -2.71
N PHE A 94 -3.48 -8.56 -3.69
CA PHE A 94 -4.95 -8.55 -3.61
C PHE A 94 -5.64 -9.51 -4.59
N ARG A 95 -4.87 -10.12 -5.49
CA ARG A 95 -5.39 -11.05 -6.48
C ARG A 95 -5.69 -12.39 -5.82
N GLU A 96 -6.95 -12.83 -5.85
CA GLU A 96 -7.45 -14.06 -5.23
C GLU A 96 -8.01 -15.02 -6.28
N GLY A 97 -7.17 -15.43 -7.23
CA GLY A 97 -7.47 -16.54 -8.15
C GLY A 97 -8.22 -16.16 -9.42
N GLU A 98 -8.28 -14.89 -9.80
CA GLU A 98 -8.91 -14.43 -11.05
C GLU A 98 -8.21 -15.02 -12.29
N ASP A 99 -9.00 -15.37 -13.31
CA ASP A 99 -8.52 -15.91 -14.57
C ASP A 99 -7.51 -14.97 -15.26
N TYR A 100 -6.55 -15.57 -15.98
CA TYR A 100 -5.52 -14.82 -16.68
C TYR A 100 -6.14 -13.87 -17.70
N GLY A 101 -5.95 -12.56 -17.49
CA GLY A 101 -6.49 -11.50 -18.35
C GLY A 101 -7.66 -10.72 -17.72
N ASP A 102 -8.28 -11.24 -16.66
CA ASP A 102 -9.36 -10.53 -15.98
C ASP A 102 -8.82 -9.46 -15.01
N PRO A 103 -9.46 -8.29 -14.96
CA PRO A 103 -9.10 -7.24 -14.03
C PRO A 103 -9.32 -7.72 -12.60
N THR A 104 -8.33 -7.53 -11.74
CA THR A 104 -8.44 -7.87 -10.31
C THR A 104 -9.61 -7.13 -9.67
N GLU A 105 -10.44 -7.88 -8.93
CA GLU A 105 -11.59 -7.33 -8.26
C GLU A 105 -11.18 -6.42 -7.09
N MET A 106 -12.11 -5.60 -6.63
CA MET A 106 -11.86 -4.76 -5.46
C MET A 106 -11.93 -5.62 -4.19
N PHE A 107 -10.86 -5.63 -3.40
CA PHE A 107 -10.82 -6.40 -2.17
C PHE A 107 -11.60 -5.70 -1.04
N THR A 108 -12.43 -6.47 -0.32
CA THR A 108 -13.11 -6.06 0.91
C THR A 108 -13.04 -7.20 1.91
N GLY A 109 -12.48 -6.93 3.09
CA GLY A 109 -12.30 -7.93 4.13
C GLY A 109 -11.07 -7.70 4.97
N GLU A 110 -10.62 -8.76 5.61
CA GLU A 110 -9.44 -8.79 6.46
C GLU A 110 -8.25 -9.34 5.66
N ARG A 111 -7.11 -8.64 5.74
CA ARG A 111 -5.87 -9.07 5.11
C ARG A 111 -4.76 -9.10 6.15
N GLU A 112 -4.25 -10.29 6.46
CA GLU A 112 -3.04 -10.43 7.25
C GLU A 112 -1.81 -10.32 6.35
N VAL A 113 -0.86 -9.49 6.76
CA VAL A 113 0.42 -9.31 6.09
C VAL A 113 1.53 -9.64 7.07
N PHE A 114 2.40 -10.55 6.68
CA PHE A 114 3.61 -10.89 7.42
C PHE A 114 4.73 -9.96 6.99
N LEU A 115 5.43 -9.41 7.97
CA LEU A 115 6.52 -8.46 7.75
C LEU A 115 7.80 -9.03 8.33
N GLU A 116 8.91 -8.74 7.65
CA GLU A 116 10.21 -8.96 8.28
C GLU A 116 10.35 -7.96 9.44
N PRO A 117 10.84 -8.42 10.61
CA PRO A 117 11.06 -7.54 11.74
C PRO A 117 12.15 -6.54 11.37
N GLY A 118 11.83 -5.24 11.44
CA GLY A 118 12.82 -4.19 11.24
C GLY A 118 13.87 -4.16 12.36
N ASP A 119 15.00 -3.51 12.09
CA ASP A 119 16.13 -3.38 13.02
C ASP A 119 15.88 -2.38 14.18
N GLU A 120 14.71 -1.73 14.20
CA GLU A 120 14.41 -0.63 15.11
C GLU A 120 13.58 -1.07 16.33
N ARG A 121 13.78 -0.36 17.46
CA ARG A 121 12.89 -0.42 18.64
C ARG A 121 11.57 0.33 18.39
N SER A 122 10.91 0.04 17.28
CA SER A 122 9.72 0.75 16.80
C SER A 122 8.64 -0.25 16.44
N SER A 123 7.39 0.06 16.80
CA SER A 123 6.23 -0.68 16.31
C SER A 123 5.45 0.12 15.25
N ARG A 124 6.06 1.15 14.66
CA ARG A 124 5.47 1.88 13.55
C ARG A 124 5.39 1.00 12.31
N ILE A 125 4.40 1.30 11.50
CA ILE A 125 4.13 0.64 10.23
C ILE A 125 3.81 1.74 9.24
N PHE A 126 4.51 1.72 8.12
CA PHE A 126 4.30 2.60 7.00
C PHE A 126 3.44 1.91 5.94
N MET A 127 2.56 2.68 5.32
CA MET A 127 1.68 2.25 4.26
C MET A 127 1.69 3.29 3.14
N ARG A 128 1.75 2.83 1.89
CA ARG A 128 1.82 3.68 0.70
C ARG A 128 0.86 3.22 -0.39
N ASN A 129 0.27 4.18 -1.08
CA ASN A 129 -0.37 3.98 -2.37
C ASN A 129 0.18 4.97 -3.39
N SER A 130 0.78 4.48 -4.47
CA SER A 130 1.24 5.30 -5.58
C SER A 130 0.39 5.10 -6.85
N GLU A 131 -0.53 4.14 -6.82
CA GLU A 131 -1.35 3.80 -7.98
C GLU A 131 -2.65 4.61 -8.01
N PRO A 132 -3.23 4.86 -9.21
CA PRO A 132 -4.51 5.55 -9.37
C PRO A 132 -5.70 4.64 -8.99
N LEU A 133 -5.56 3.87 -7.91
CA LEU A 133 -6.52 2.92 -7.38
C LEU A 133 -6.98 3.35 -5.98
N PRO A 134 -8.24 3.09 -5.62
CA PRO A 134 -8.77 3.46 -4.32
C PRO A 134 -8.17 2.60 -3.20
N ILE A 135 -8.06 3.21 -2.01
CA ILE A 135 -7.85 2.52 -0.73
C ILE A 135 -8.89 3.03 0.25
N THR A 136 -9.57 2.12 0.92
CA THR A 136 -10.33 2.43 2.14
C THR A 136 -9.83 1.55 3.27
N LEU A 137 -8.96 2.11 4.10
CA LEU A 137 -8.47 1.50 5.33
C LEU A 137 -9.45 1.78 6.48
N LEU A 138 -10.05 0.73 7.03
CA LEU A 138 -11.02 0.83 8.12
C LEU A 138 -10.35 0.71 9.49
N ALA A 139 -9.36 -0.18 9.61
CA ALA A 139 -8.60 -0.39 10.84
C ALA A 139 -7.27 -1.10 10.55
N VAL A 140 -6.33 -0.94 11.49
CA VAL A 140 -5.02 -1.61 11.50
C VAL A 140 -4.81 -2.21 12.87
N THR A 141 -4.55 -3.52 12.91
CA THR A 141 -4.17 -4.22 14.14
C THR A 141 -2.75 -4.75 13.97
N LYS A 142 -1.87 -4.38 14.90
CA LYS A 142 -0.46 -4.79 14.89
C LYS A 142 -0.24 -5.90 15.90
N ARG A 143 0.35 -7.01 15.49
CA ARG A 143 0.91 -7.99 16.42
C ARG A 143 2.28 -7.48 16.83
N ILE A 144 2.49 -7.26 18.13
CA ILE A 144 3.76 -6.75 18.66
C ILE A 144 4.38 -7.83 19.52
N GLU A 145 5.62 -8.18 19.21
CA GLU A 145 6.43 -9.11 19.99
C GLU A 145 7.59 -8.36 20.65
N PHE A 146 7.93 -8.78 21.86
CA PHE A 146 9.02 -8.20 22.64
C PHE A 146 10.21 -9.15 22.64
N GLY A 147 11.38 -8.64 22.29
CA GLY A 147 12.63 -9.40 22.44
C GLY A 147 12.92 -9.72 23.91
N GLU A 148 13.50 -10.89 24.17
CA GLU A 148 14.16 -11.17 25.44
C GLU A 148 15.52 -10.46 25.45
N ASN A 149 15.86 -9.80 26.57
CA ASN A 149 17.12 -9.10 26.76
C ASN A 149 18.31 -10.06 26.89
#